data_AF-T0ZUD4-F1
#
_entry.id   AF-T0ZUD4-F1
#
_cell.length_a   1.000
_cell.length_b   1.000
_cell.length_c   1.000
_cell.angle_alpha   90.00
_cell.angle_beta   90.00
_cell.angle_gamma   90.00
#
_symmetry.space_group_name_H-M   'P 1'
#
loop_
_entity.id
_entity.type
_entity.pdbx_description
1 polymer ?
#
loop_
_entity_poly.entity_id
_entity_poly.type
_entity_poly.pdbx_seq_one_letter_code
_entity_poly.pdbx_strand_id
1 'polypeptide(L)'
;MSQRSLSFDASLLVRDARGRYRPATASQILAAARRVVDQTLQRNEAFTSPTVVKNYLCAKLAGYEHEVFAVLFLDNRHRLIEYVELFRGTIDGALYLAMR
;
A
#
# COMPACT_ATOMS: atom_id res chain seq x y z
N MET A 1 -18.83 -16.48 -14.43
CA MET A 1 -17.82 -15.64 -13.74
C MET A 1 -17.33 -16.40 -12.53
N SER A 2 -16.11 -16.93 -12.59
CA SER A 2 -15.59 -17.87 -11.58
C SER A 2 -15.00 -17.07 -10.41
N GLN A 3 -15.69 -17.10 -9.26
CA GLN A 3 -15.12 -16.65 -7.99
C GLN A 3 -14.01 -17.63 -7.62
N ARG A 4 -12.76 -17.28 -7.93
CA ARG A 4 -11.60 -17.95 -7.35
C ARG A 4 -11.56 -17.59 -5.87
N SER A 5 -12.19 -18.42 -5.05
CA SER A 5 -11.87 -18.54 -3.64
C SER A 5 -10.38 -18.88 -3.54
N LEU A 6 -9.57 -17.89 -3.14
CA LEU A 6 -8.22 -18.12 -2.68
C LEU A 6 -8.33 -18.91 -1.38
N SER A 7 -8.41 -20.24 -1.47
CA SER A 7 -8.17 -21.10 -0.31
C SER A 7 -6.72 -20.94 0.08
N PHE A 8 -6.45 -19.98 0.97
CA PHE A 8 -5.23 -19.95 1.76
C PHE A 8 -5.32 -21.10 2.77
N ASP A 9 -4.91 -22.30 2.38
CA ASP A 9 -4.76 -23.45 3.30
C ASP A 9 -3.71 -23.17 4.40
N ALA A 10 -2.92 -22.10 4.26
CA ALA A 10 -2.07 -21.55 5.32
C ALA A 10 -2.74 -20.32 5.96
N SER A 11 -3.26 -20.48 7.18
CA SER A 11 -3.66 -19.34 7.99
C SER A 11 -2.42 -18.53 8.38
N LEU A 12 -2.31 -17.28 7.89
CA LEU A 12 -1.27 -16.36 8.36
C LEU A 12 -1.48 -16.10 9.84
N LEU A 13 -0.41 -16.17 10.65
CA LEU A 13 -0.48 -16.01 12.11
C LEU A 13 0.15 -14.69 12.54
N VAL A 14 -0.45 -14.04 13.55
CA VAL A 14 0.11 -12.88 14.24
C VAL A 14 0.41 -13.24 15.69
N ARG A 15 1.59 -12.83 16.17
CA ARG A 15 2.00 -12.96 17.57
C ARG A 15 1.42 -11.80 18.39
N ASP A 16 0.68 -12.10 19.45
CA ASP A 16 0.17 -11.10 20.40
C ASP A 16 1.28 -10.63 21.36
N ALA A 17 1.00 -9.59 22.15
CA ALA A 17 1.94 -9.04 23.14
C ALA A 17 2.31 -10.05 24.26
N ARG A 18 1.52 -11.11 24.43
CA ARG A 18 1.77 -12.20 25.39
C ARG A 18 2.55 -13.35 24.74
N GLY A 19 2.95 -13.20 23.49
CA GLY A 19 3.74 -14.17 22.75
C GLY A 19 2.95 -15.31 22.10
N ARG A 20 1.61 -15.30 22.16
CA ARG A 20 0.77 -16.36 21.57
C ARG A 20 0.49 -16.07 20.10
N TYR A 21 0.41 -17.12 19.30
CA TYR A 21 0.04 -17.03 17.89
C TYR A 21 -1.46 -17.20 17.72
N ARG A 22 -2.07 -16.33 16.92
CA ARG A 22 -3.47 -16.42 16.51
C ARG A 22 -3.60 -16.14 15.01
N PRO A 23 -4.70 -16.59 14.37
CA PRO A 23 -4.99 -16.20 13.00
C PRO A 23 -4.95 -14.67 12.81
N ALA A 24 -4.30 -14.26 11.74
CA ALA A 24 -4.26 -12.88 11.29
C ALA A 24 -5.63 -12.50 10.73
N THR A 25 -6.11 -11.32 11.10
CA THR A 25 -7.29 -10.76 10.44
C THR A 25 -6.92 -10.26 9.04
N ALA A 26 -7.89 -10.14 8.13
CA ALA A 26 -7.65 -9.59 6.79
C ALA A 26 -6.95 -8.22 6.84
N SER A 27 -7.37 -7.33 7.76
CA SER A 27 -6.72 -6.03 7.96
C SER A 27 -5.26 -6.14 8.39
N GLN A 28 -4.92 -7.13 9.22
CA GLN A 28 -3.52 -7.36 9.64
C GLN A 28 -2.67 -7.88 8.48
N ILE A 29 -3.24 -8.74 7.63
CA ILE A 29 -2.57 -9.26 6.42
C ILE A 29 -2.32 -8.11 5.44
N LEU A 30 -3.32 -7.27 5.17
CA LEU A 30 -3.20 -6.11 4.29
C LEU A 30 -2.20 -5.09 4.83
N ALA A 31 -2.22 -4.81 6.14
CA ALA A 31 -1.25 -3.92 6.78
C ALA A 31 0.18 -4.46 6.67
N ALA A 32 0.37 -5.77 6.83
CA ALA A 32 1.68 -6.41 6.66
C ALA A 32 2.14 -6.36 5.19
N ALA A 33 1.25 -6.67 4.25
CA ALA A 33 1.53 -6.59 2.82
C ALA A 33 1.95 -5.17 2.40
N ARG A 34 1.23 -4.14 2.86
CA ARG A 34 1.58 -2.72 2.62
C ARG A 34 2.99 -2.41 3.09
N ARG A 35 3.36 -2.84 4.31
CA ARG A 35 4.72 -2.63 4.85
C ARG A 35 5.80 -3.35 4.03
N VAL A 36 5.54 -4.58 3.59
CA VAL A 36 6.50 -5.34 2.77
C VAL A 36 6.72 -4.64 1.42
N VAL A 37 5.65 -4.18 0.78
CA VAL A 37 5.71 -3.43 -0.48
C VAL A 37 6.48 -2.12 -0.29
N ASP A 38 6.19 -1.37 0.78
CA ASP A 38 6.91 -0.13 1.11
C ASP A 38 8.42 -0.38 1.29
N GLN A 39 8.77 -1.44 2.04
CA GLN A 39 10.16 -1.80 2.28
C GLN A 39 10.88 -2.29 1.03
N THR A 40 10.18 -2.97 0.12
CA THR A 40 10.76 -3.53 -1.10
C THR A 40 11.11 -2.41 -2.08
N LEU A 41 10.21 -1.43 -2.23
CA LEU A 41 10.38 -0.33 -3.18
C LEU A 41 11.29 0.78 -2.65
N GLN A 42 11.29 1.05 -1.34
CA GLN A 42 12.32 1.92 -0.75
C GLN A 42 13.72 1.32 -0.89
N ARG A 43 13.85 -0.01 -0.99
CA ARG A 43 15.15 -0.65 -0.94
C ARG A 43 15.94 -0.65 -2.23
N ASN A 44 15.38 -0.52 -3.45
CA ASN A 44 16.17 -0.33 -4.69
C ASN A 44 15.38 -0.30 -6.02
N GLU A 45 14.05 -0.49 -6.04
CA GLU A 45 13.33 -0.58 -7.32
C GLU A 45 12.93 0.80 -7.84
N ALA A 46 13.52 1.19 -8.97
CA ALA A 46 13.06 2.35 -9.73
C ALA A 46 11.68 2.06 -10.33
N PHE A 47 10.81 3.06 -10.37
CA PHE A 47 9.58 3.05 -11.15
C PHE A 47 9.90 3.16 -12.63
N THR A 48 10.42 2.07 -13.18
CA THR A 48 10.89 1.98 -14.57
C THR A 48 9.77 1.82 -15.59
N SER A 49 8.55 1.51 -15.14
CA SER A 49 7.39 1.38 -16.01
C SER A 49 6.07 1.71 -15.31
N PRO A 50 5.02 2.12 -16.06
CA PRO A 50 3.67 2.32 -15.52
C PRO A 50 3.11 1.09 -14.81
N THR A 51 3.49 -0.12 -15.25
CA THR A 51 3.06 -1.38 -14.63
C THR A 51 3.62 -1.52 -13.21
N VAL A 52 4.88 -1.17 -12.98
CA VAL A 52 5.51 -1.21 -11.64
C VAL A 52 4.82 -0.20 -10.72
N VAL A 53 4.55 1.02 -11.22
CA VAL A 53 3.81 2.05 -10.48
C VAL A 53 2.40 1.56 -10.14
N LYS A 54 1.69 0.97 -11.10
CA LYS A 54 0.34 0.42 -10.87
C LYS A 54 0.35 -0.67 -9.80
N ASN A 55 1.27 -1.62 -9.88
CA ASN A 55 1.35 -2.71 -8.91
C ASN A 55 1.65 -2.18 -7.50
N TYR A 56 2.56 -1.21 -7.39
CA TYR A 56 2.81 -0.51 -6.13
C TYR A 56 1.55 0.15 -5.59
N LEU A 57 0.90 0.99 -6.39
CA LEU A 57 -0.29 1.73 -5.98
C LEU A 57 -1.45 0.80 -5.64
N CYS A 58 -1.65 -0.29 -6.38
CA CYS A 58 -2.68 -1.29 -6.07
C CYS A 58 -2.43 -1.94 -4.71
N ALA A 59 -1.20 -2.35 -4.42
CA ALA A 59 -0.88 -2.97 -3.14
C ALA A 59 -0.87 -1.96 -1.97
N LYS A 60 -0.45 -0.72 -2.25
CA LYS A 60 -0.50 0.39 -1.31
C LYS A 60 -1.97 0.70 -0.98
N LEU A 61 -2.79 1.05 -1.96
CA LEU A 61 -4.18 1.46 -1.74
C LEU A 61 -5.13 0.31 -1.41
N ALA A 62 -4.68 -0.95 -1.46
CA ALA A 62 -5.50 -2.10 -1.07
C ALA A 62 -6.04 -1.94 0.37
N GLY A 63 -7.35 -2.09 0.52
CA GLY A 63 -8.05 -1.99 1.81
C GLY A 63 -8.45 -0.57 2.22
N TYR A 64 -8.17 0.44 1.39
CA TYR A 64 -8.76 1.76 1.58
C TYR A 64 -10.18 1.75 1.01
N GLU A 65 -11.16 2.12 1.83
CA GLU A 65 -12.58 2.17 1.44
C GLU A 65 -12.98 3.49 0.75
N HIS A 66 -12.02 4.41 0.58
CA HIS A 66 -12.24 5.76 0.04
C HIS A 66 -11.15 6.15 -0.96
N GLU A 67 -11.46 7.13 -1.81
CA GLU A 67 -10.50 7.72 -2.74
C GLU A 67 -9.42 8.51 -2.00
N VAL A 68 -8.17 8.33 -2.44
CA VAL A 68 -6.99 9.00 -1.89
C VAL A 68 -6.26 9.72 -3.01
N PHE A 69 -6.04 11.02 -2.81
CA PHE A 69 -5.10 11.77 -3.64
C PHE A 69 -3.72 11.72 -2.99
N ALA A 70 -2.73 11.16 -3.69
CA ALA A 70 -1.37 11.01 -3.18
C ALA A 70 -0.31 11.39 -4.20
N VAL A 71 0.83 11.86 -3.69
CA VAL A 71 2.01 12.25 -4.47
C VAL A 71 3.16 11.31 -4.15
N LEU A 72 3.90 10.92 -5.19
CA LEU A 72 5.13 10.13 -5.07
C LEU A 72 6.30 11.06 -5.38
N PHE A 73 7.14 11.31 -4.39
CA PHE A 73 8.41 12.00 -4.57
C PHE A 73 9.46 11.00 -5.05
N LEU A 74 10.07 11.25 -6.19
CA LEU A 74 11.06 10.37 -6.81
C LEU A 74 12.41 11.07 -6.92
N ASP A 75 13.49 10.28 -6.89
CA ASP A 75 14.83 10.79 -7.23
C ASP A 75 15.05 10.79 -8.76
N ASN A 76 16.20 11.32 -9.21
CA ASN A 76 16.58 11.39 -10.62
C ASN A 76 16.79 10.01 -11.29
N ARG A 77 16.67 8.91 -10.53
CA ARG A 77 16.69 7.53 -11.04
C ARG A 77 15.31 6.86 -10.95
N HIS A 78 14.25 7.65 -10.77
CA HIS A 78 12.86 7.21 -10.60
C HIS A 78 12.64 6.32 -9.36
N ARG A 79 13.48 6.41 -8.33
CA ARG A 79 13.30 5.64 -7.09
C ARG A 79 12.44 6.42 -6.11
N LEU A 80 11.57 5.72 -5.37
CA LEU A 80 10.69 6.34 -4.38
C LEU A 80 11.49 6.94 -3.22
N ILE A 81 11.43 8.26 -3.07
CA ILE A 81 11.90 8.98 -1.88
C ILE A 81 10.80 8.92 -0.83
N GLU A 82 9.59 9.35 -1.19
CA GLU A 82 8.47 9.46 -0.26
C GLU A 82 7.12 9.31 -0.97
N TYR A 83 6.13 8.77 -0.25
CA TYR A 83 4.74 8.73 -0.65
C TYR A 83 3.91 9.53 0.35
N VAL A 84 3.23 10.59 -0.12
CA VAL A 84 2.44 11.49 0.72
C VAL A 84 0.98 11.47 0.28
N GLU A 85 0.07 11.11 1.20
CA GLU A 85 -1.38 11.23 1.00
C GLU A 85 -1.79 12.67 1.30
N LEU A 86 -2.29 13.39 0.30
CA LEU A 86 -2.69 14.79 0.45
C LEU A 86 -4.15 14.92 0.91
N PHE A 87 -5.07 14.09 0.38
CA PHE A 87 -6.50 14.15 0.71
C PHE A 87 -7.15 12.76 0.79
N ARG A 88 -8.20 12.66 1.61
CA ARG A 88 -9.08 11.49 1.76
C ARG A 88 -10.54 11.95 1.61
N GLY A 89 -11.25 11.45 0.58
CA GLY A 89 -12.64 11.86 0.25
C GLY A 89 -12.82 12.20 -1.23
N THR A 90 -14.08 12.24 -1.71
CA THR A 90 -14.43 12.56 -3.10
C THR A 90 -13.86 13.91 -3.51
N ILE A 91 -13.14 13.92 -4.63
CA ILE A 91 -12.46 15.10 -5.17
C ILE A 91 -13.52 16.08 -5.71
N ASP A 92 -14.09 16.88 -4.83
CA ASP A 92 -14.89 18.04 -5.17
C ASP A 92 -14.06 19.29 -4.79
N GLY A 93 -13.17 19.68 -5.70
CA GLY A 93 -12.35 20.89 -5.58
C GLY A 93 -10.86 20.63 -5.33
N ALA A 94 -10.04 21.08 -6.28
CA ALA A 94 -8.59 21.07 -6.18
C ALA A 94 -8.10 21.88 -4.96
N LEU A 95 -7.73 21.19 -3.88
CA LEU A 95 -7.11 21.84 -2.73
C LEU A 95 -5.61 21.94 -2.96
N TYR A 96 -5.17 23.11 -3.44
CA TYR A 96 -3.77 23.51 -3.40
C TYR A 96 -3.34 23.66 -1.94
N LEU A 97 -2.65 22.65 -1.39
CA LEU A 97 -1.89 22.84 -0.15
C LEU A 97 -0.49 23.34 -0.53
N ALA A 98 -0.28 24.66 -0.47
CA ALA A 98 1.04 25.25 -0.55
C ALA A 98 1.86 24.79 0.65
N MET A 99 2.93 24.02 0.40
CA MET A 99 3.96 23.77 1.39
C MET A 99 4.55 25.12 1.82
N ARG A 100 4.45 25.45 3.10
CA ARG A 100 5.21 26.51 3.76
C ARG A 100 6.33 25.87 4.58
#